data_AF-A0A7W9BDF1-F1
#
_entry.id   AF-A0A7W9BDF1-F1
#
_cell.length_a   1.000
_cell.length_b   1.000
_cell.length_c   1.000
_cell.angle_alpha   90.00
_cell.angle_beta   90.00
_cell.angle_gamma   90.00
#
_symmetry.space_group_name_H-M   'P 1'
#
loop_
_entity.id
_entity.type
_entity.pdbx_description
1 polymer ?
#
loop_
_entity_poly.entity_id
_entity_poly.type
_entity_poly.pdbx_seq_one_letter_code
_entity_poly.pdbx_strand_id
1 'polypeptide(L)'
;MTGGGGSDQFVFDTVPGAGNVDTLTDFESGTDRIVLENAVFQALGANGALSATMFEIGAVATRPDTHVLFDPTTGVISYDADGSGAVAAVAFALLPFGVTVNASDFLII
;
A
#
# COMPACT_ATOMS: atom_id res chain seq x y z
N MET A 1 -4.71 -6.66 -11.49
CA MET A 1 -6.08 -6.24 -11.10
C MET A 1 -6.44 -5.01 -11.91
N THR A 2 -7.69 -4.94 -12.35
CA THR A 2 -8.22 -3.86 -13.18
C THR A 2 -9.63 -3.56 -12.66
N GLY A 3 -9.87 -2.33 -12.21
CA GLY A 3 -11.15 -1.91 -11.63
C GLY A 3 -12.18 -1.51 -12.69
N GLY A 4 -11.72 -0.81 -13.73
CA GLY A 4 -12.55 -0.20 -14.75
C GLY A 4 -12.82 1.26 -14.44
N GLY A 5 -14.07 1.70 -14.62
CA GLY A 5 -14.47 3.06 -14.25
C GLY A 5 -15.40 3.02 -13.05
N GLY A 6 -15.30 4.02 -12.17
CA GLY A 6 -16.06 4.07 -10.93
C GLY A 6 -15.13 4.18 -9.74
N SER A 7 -15.64 3.86 -8.55
CA SER A 7 -14.83 3.80 -7.32
C SER A 7 -14.58 2.34 -6.97
N ASP A 8 -13.40 1.86 -7.33
CA ASP A 8 -13.04 0.45 -7.20
C ASP A 8 -12.26 0.17 -5.91
N GLN A 9 -12.32 -1.10 -5.46
CA GLN A 9 -11.59 -1.57 -4.28
C GLN A 9 -10.68 -2.73 -4.67
N PHE A 10 -9.38 -2.54 -4.45
CA PHE A 10 -8.35 -3.55 -4.67
C PHE A 10 -7.97 -4.16 -3.32
N VAL A 11 -8.53 -5.33 -3.03
CA VAL A 11 -8.39 -5.99 -1.72
C VAL A 11 -7.14 -6.87 -1.67
N PHE A 12 -6.32 -6.66 -0.65
CA PHE A 12 -5.17 -7.45 -0.29
C PHE A 12 -5.43 -8.15 1.05
N ASP A 13 -5.72 -9.44 0.99
CA ASP A 13 -6.08 -10.30 2.11
C ASP A 13 -5.14 -11.52 2.24
N THR A 14 -4.00 -11.48 1.56
CA THR A 14 -2.97 -12.53 1.58
C THR A 14 -1.60 -11.96 1.93
N VAL A 15 -0.79 -12.76 2.64
CA VAL A 15 0.54 -12.34 3.10
C VAL A 15 1.42 -11.89 1.91
N PRO A 16 1.97 -10.66 1.94
CA PRO A 16 2.90 -10.16 0.93
C PRO A 16 4.14 -11.05 0.78
N GLY A 17 4.69 -11.11 -0.42
CA GLY A 17 5.92 -11.84 -0.69
C GLY A 17 6.37 -11.73 -2.13
N ALA A 18 7.61 -12.15 -2.43
CA ALA A 18 8.20 -12.01 -3.76
C ALA A 18 7.42 -12.68 -4.90
N GLY A 19 6.53 -13.64 -4.60
CA GLY A 19 5.63 -14.27 -5.57
C GLY A 19 4.17 -13.81 -5.49
N ASN A 20 3.86 -12.85 -4.61
CA ASN A 20 2.51 -12.35 -4.34
C ASN A 20 2.51 -10.82 -4.44
N VAL A 21 2.71 -10.32 -5.66
CA VAL A 21 2.74 -8.89 -5.99
C VAL A 21 1.78 -8.66 -7.14
N ASP A 22 0.67 -7.97 -6.89
CA ASP A 22 -0.33 -7.68 -7.91
C ASP A 22 -0.03 -6.36 -8.64
N THR A 23 -0.33 -6.31 -9.94
CA THR A 23 -0.28 -5.05 -10.68
C THR A 23 -1.68 -4.42 -10.73
N LEU A 24 -1.84 -3.20 -10.22
CA LEU A 24 -3.09 -2.42 -10.30
C LEU A 24 -3.04 -1.55 -11.56
N THR A 25 -3.69 -1.98 -12.64
CA THR A 25 -3.42 -1.44 -13.99
C THR A 25 -4.03 -0.07 -14.27
N ASP A 26 -5.05 0.32 -13.52
CA ASP A 26 -5.92 1.47 -13.77
C ASP A 26 -6.32 2.22 -12.50
N PHE A 27 -5.57 2.04 -11.41
CA PHE A 27 -5.84 2.69 -10.13
C PHE A 27 -5.82 4.22 -10.24
N GLU A 28 -6.88 4.85 -9.75
CA GLU A 28 -7.05 6.30 -9.67
C GLU A 28 -7.10 6.80 -8.22
N SER A 29 -6.05 7.51 -7.78
CA SER A 29 -6.01 8.13 -6.45
C SER A 29 -7.15 9.12 -6.23
N GLY A 30 -7.72 9.12 -5.03
CA GLY A 30 -8.91 9.91 -4.69
C GLY A 30 -10.24 9.31 -5.16
N THR A 31 -10.23 8.35 -6.08
CA THR A 31 -11.42 7.63 -6.57
C THR A 31 -11.45 6.21 -6.01
N ASP A 32 -10.38 5.44 -6.24
CA ASP A 32 -10.25 4.05 -5.87
C ASP A 32 -9.66 3.87 -4.46
N ARG A 33 -9.76 2.66 -3.93
CA ARG A 33 -9.15 2.28 -2.65
C ARG A 33 -8.29 1.03 -2.76
N ILE A 34 -7.14 1.06 -2.11
CA ILE A 34 -6.32 -0.10 -1.80
C ILE A 34 -6.74 -0.58 -0.42
N VAL A 35 -7.34 -1.77 -0.35
CA VAL A 35 -7.94 -2.30 0.88
C VAL A 35 -7.00 -3.34 1.48
N LEU A 36 -6.63 -3.16 2.74
CA LEU A 36 -5.63 -3.96 3.45
C LEU A 36 -6.28 -4.69 4.62
N GLU A 37 -6.28 -6.02 4.59
CA GLU A 37 -6.81 -6.85 5.67
C GLU A 37 -5.91 -6.77 6.92
N ASN A 38 -6.46 -6.35 8.06
CA ASN A 38 -5.69 -6.14 9.29
C ASN A 38 -5.05 -7.44 9.83
N ALA A 39 -5.64 -8.60 9.54
CA ALA A 39 -5.09 -9.89 9.97
C ALA A 39 -3.77 -10.21 9.25
N VAL A 40 -3.59 -9.65 8.06
CA VAL A 40 -2.38 -9.75 7.24
C VAL A 40 -1.42 -8.61 7.53
N PHE A 41 -1.91 -7.37 7.53
CA PHE A 41 -1.13 -6.15 7.71
C PHE A 41 -1.20 -5.67 9.17
N GLN A 42 -0.76 -6.53 10.10
CA GLN A 42 -1.05 -6.41 11.54
C GLN A 42 -0.58 -5.10 12.18
N ALA A 43 0.51 -4.50 11.70
CA ALA A 43 1.02 -3.23 12.23
C ALA A 43 0.15 -2.01 11.89
N LEU A 44 -0.81 -2.14 10.97
CA LEU A 44 -1.71 -1.03 10.60
C LEU A 44 -2.79 -0.75 11.66
N GLY A 45 -3.07 -1.73 12.53
CA GLY A 45 -4.01 -1.58 13.63
C GLY A 45 -5.47 -1.77 13.22
N ALA A 46 -6.35 -0.92 13.74
CA ALA A 46 -7.79 -1.08 13.61
C ALA A 46 -8.33 -0.62 12.24
N ASN A 47 -9.52 -1.12 11.91
CA ASN A 47 -10.23 -0.80 10.67
C ASN A 47 -10.45 0.70 10.49
N GLY A 48 -10.39 1.16 9.24
CA GLY A 48 -10.61 2.55 8.86
C GLY A 48 -9.52 3.08 7.93
N ALA A 49 -9.47 4.40 7.79
CA ALA A 49 -8.47 5.04 6.94
C ALA A 49 -7.07 4.86 7.52
N LEU A 50 -6.09 4.59 6.65
CA LEU A 50 -4.69 4.55 7.04
C LEU A 50 -4.24 5.92 7.57
N SER A 51 -3.56 5.95 8.72
CA SER A 51 -2.98 7.18 9.23
C SER A 51 -1.93 7.72 8.27
N ALA A 52 -1.94 9.04 8.01
CA ALA A 52 -0.91 9.70 7.22
C ALA A 52 0.50 9.51 7.80
N THR A 53 0.63 9.28 9.11
CA THR A 53 1.92 9.00 9.74
C THR A 53 2.48 7.64 9.37
N MET A 54 1.62 6.69 8.97
CA MET A 54 1.99 5.32 8.58
C MET A 54 2.34 5.18 7.10
N PHE A 55 2.19 6.25 6.31
CA PHE A 55 2.49 6.27 4.89
C PHE A 55 3.71 7.14 4.59
N GLU A 56 4.56 6.70 3.69
CA GLU A 56 5.68 7.50 3.19
C GLU A 56 5.92 7.24 1.69
N ILE A 57 6.34 8.31 1.00
CA ILE A 57 6.80 8.23 -0.39
C ILE A 57 8.29 7.91 -0.37
N GLY A 58 8.66 6.77 -0.94
CA GLY A 58 10.02 6.25 -0.97
C GLY A 58 10.04 4.73 -0.91
N ALA A 59 11.21 4.14 -1.12
CA ALA A 59 11.41 2.69 -1.09
C ALA A 59 11.73 2.15 0.32
N VAL A 60 12.05 3.02 1.28
CA VAL A 60 12.47 2.67 2.64
C VAL A 60 11.87 3.69 3.60
N ALA A 61 11.33 3.23 4.72
CA ALA A 61 10.84 4.09 5.78
C ALA A 61 11.99 4.92 6.37
N THR A 62 11.79 6.23 6.49
CA THR A 62 12.76 7.14 7.15
C THR A 62 12.23 7.75 8.43
N ARG A 63 10.93 7.59 8.68
CA ARG A 63 10.26 8.00 9.92
C ARG A 63 9.77 6.76 10.68
N PRO A 64 9.75 6.81 12.02
CA PRO A 64 9.15 5.74 12.81
C PRO A 64 7.66 5.57 12.49
N ASP A 65 7.17 4.36 12.74
CA ASP A 65 5.78 3.95 12.54
C ASP A 65 5.29 4.08 11.08
N THR A 66 6.20 3.98 10.10
CA THR A 66 5.90 4.05 8.66
C THR A 66 5.76 2.65 8.08
N HIS A 67 4.54 2.17 7.92
CA HIS A 67 4.26 0.79 7.54
C HIS A 67 3.88 0.60 6.07
N VAL A 68 3.47 1.65 5.36
CA VAL A 68 3.14 1.57 3.93
C VAL A 68 4.01 2.55 3.17
N LEU A 69 4.67 2.04 2.14
CA LEU A 69 5.63 2.77 1.33
C LEU A 69 5.18 2.75 -0.13
N PHE A 70 5.29 3.88 -0.81
CA PHE A 70 5.13 3.95 -2.26
C PHE A 70 6.38 4.55 -2.90
N ASP A 71 7.03 3.77 -3.77
CA ASP A 71 8.15 4.24 -4.57
C ASP A 71 7.67 4.67 -5.96
N PRO A 72 7.57 5.98 -6.25
CA PRO A 72 7.10 6.47 -7.54
C PRO A 72 8.11 6.21 -8.69
N THR A 73 9.36 5.87 -8.36
CA THR A 73 10.38 5.57 -9.37
C THR A 73 10.24 4.17 -9.95
N THR A 74 9.65 3.24 -9.19
CA THR A 74 9.42 1.85 -9.60
C THR A 74 7.93 1.51 -9.71
N GLY A 75 7.06 2.31 -9.11
CA GLY A 75 5.62 2.04 -8.98
C GLY A 75 5.28 1.07 -7.84
N VAL A 76 6.25 0.63 -7.05
CA VAL A 76 6.04 -0.40 -6.02
C VAL A 76 5.36 0.18 -4.79
N ILE A 77 4.34 -0.53 -4.31
CA ILE A 77 3.80 -0.36 -2.96
C ILE A 77 4.26 -1.55 -2.10
N SER A 78 4.82 -1.23 -0.94
CA SER A 78 5.36 -2.21 -0.01
C SER A 78 4.90 -1.99 1.42
N TYR A 79 4.87 -3.08 2.18
CA TYR A 79 4.56 -3.10 3.60
C TYR A 79 5.83 -3.30 4.43
N ASP A 80 6.11 -2.36 5.32
CA ASP A 80 7.16 -2.45 6.32
C ASP A 80 6.56 -2.87 7.67
N ALA A 81 6.77 -4.12 8.06
CA ALA A 81 6.21 -4.67 9.28
C ALA A 81 6.81 -4.04 10.55
N ASP A 82 8.06 -3.57 10.51
CA ASP A 82 8.72 -2.95 11.67
C ASP A 82 8.51 -1.43 11.72
N GLY A 83 8.11 -0.84 10.60
CA GLY A 83 7.75 0.58 10.50
C GLY A 83 8.94 1.53 10.57
N SER A 84 10.16 1.00 10.55
CA SER A 84 11.39 1.72 10.84
C SER A 84 12.40 1.69 9.70
N GLY A 85 12.19 0.84 8.69
CA GLY A 85 13.10 0.62 7.57
C GLY A 85 14.31 -0.23 7.91
N ALA A 86 14.41 -0.76 9.14
CA ALA A 86 15.52 -1.62 9.56
C ALA A 86 15.41 -3.02 8.94
N VAL A 87 14.19 -3.55 8.85
CA VAL A 87 13.83 -4.71 8.04
C VAL A 87 13.32 -4.23 6.69
N ALA A 88 13.70 -4.94 5.62
CA ALA A 88 13.25 -4.60 4.28
C ALA A 88 11.72 -4.73 4.16
N ALA A 89 11.08 -3.68 3.66
CA ALA A 89 9.67 -3.71 3.32
C ALA A 89 9.38 -4.74 2.22
N VAL A 90 8.22 -5.38 2.29
CA VAL A 90 7.80 -6.44 1.35
C VAL A 90 6.81 -5.86 0.35
N ALA A 91 7.14 -5.93 -0.93
CA ALA A 91 6.24 -5.51 -2.00
C ALA A 91 4.96 -6.36 -2.02
N PHE A 92 3.83 -5.72 -2.28
CA PHE A 92 2.54 -6.41 -2.47
C PHE A 92 1.75 -5.86 -3.66
N ALA A 93 2.01 -4.63 -4.10
CA ALA A 93 1.37 -4.08 -5.28
C ALA A 93 2.36 -3.31 -6.18
N LEU A 94 2.01 -3.22 -7.46
CA LEU A 94 2.71 -2.43 -8.47
C LEU A 94 1.70 -1.55 -9.19
N LEU A 95 2.04 -0.27 -9.35
CA LEU A 95 1.30 0.71 -10.13
C LEU A 95 2.04 1.08 -11.42
N PRO A 96 1.32 1.47 -12.48
CA PRO A 96 1.89 2.13 -13.63
C PRO A 96 2.67 3.40 -13.24
N PHE A 97 3.68 3.74 -14.03
CA PHE A 97 4.44 4.97 -13.82
C PHE A 97 3.56 6.22 -13.93
N GLY A 98 3.81 7.20 -13.07
CA GLY A 98 3.11 8.49 -13.08
C GLY A 98 1.81 8.50 -12.26
N VAL A 99 1.42 7.37 -11.66
CA VAL A 99 0.32 7.33 -10.70
C VAL A 99 0.77 7.93 -9.38
N THR A 100 -0.04 8.82 -8.81
CA THR A 100 0.15 9.33 -7.45
C THR A 100 -0.59 8.45 -6.46
N VAL A 101 -0.08 8.34 -5.23
CA VAL A 101 -0.73 7.61 -4.13
C VAL A 101 -0.61 8.42 -2.86
N ASN A 102 -1.68 8.45 -2.06
CA ASN A 102 -1.74 9.12 -0.78
C ASN A 102 -2.20 8.14 0.31
N ALA A 103 -1.94 8.47 1.58
CA ALA A 103 -2.43 7.67 2.71
C ALA A 103 -3.96 7.48 2.69
N SER A 104 -4.69 8.49 2.21
CA SER A 104 -6.15 8.43 2.07
C SER A 104 -6.61 7.37 1.08
N ASP A 105 -5.77 6.89 0.18
CA ASP A 105 -6.15 5.86 -0.79
C ASP A 105 -6.24 4.46 -0.15
N PHE A 106 -5.72 4.31 1.07
CA PHE A 106 -5.72 3.05 1.78
C PHE A 106 -6.87 2.94 2.80
N LEU A 107 -7.48 1.77 2.85
CA LEU A 107 -8.52 1.40 3.81
C LEU A 107 -8.14 0.10 4.50
N ILE A 108 -8.18 0.07 5.82
CA ILE A 108 -7.94 -1.12 6.64
C ILE A 108 -9.29 -1.78 6.95
N ILE A 109 -9.39 -3.09 6.76
CA ILE A 109 -10.57 -3.90 7.08
C ILE A 109 -10.24 -5.04 8.04
#